data_AF-K8DXM4-F1
#
_entry.id   AF-K8DXM4-F1
#
_cell.length_a   1.000
_cell.length_b   1.000
_cell.length_c   1.000
_cell.angle_alpha   90.00
_cell.angle_beta   90.00
_cell.angle_gamma   90.00
#
_symmetry.space_group_name_H-M   'P 1'
#
loop_
_entity.id
_entity.type
_entity.pdbx_description
1 polymer ?
#
loop_
_entity_poly.entity_id
_entity_poly.type
_entity_poly.pdbx_seq_one_letter_code
_entity_poly.pdbx_strand_id
1 'polypeptide(L)'
;MTRAPRVTGKLWLPEKHRQKVLELLLSGVPYTVELIKGRDSRYRVHITFAVTAPVLVTNPNQGYLGVDTNPDGAALANVSYTGQPTPWPEGFTVPYPKALHKFAGEFQITMHPNGFLYIKVPELSYSRGFRRTYLIGVLAKVVVDTAKTLGKPIALESLDFGKDRFDTNRKFNRMAANFPFKKMVEAVTRKAFKEGVGVKQVWPAHTSTIGYYKYMERYGITIHHAAALVIARRAIGFRERITKELKQKVQAVKEKLSQKVNSLPGEGRGMTRKVKQLFKRLDGKISVHNGLTRYKQESFHSVWHDLKHLALSSR
;
A
#
# COMPACT_ATOMS: atom_id res chain seq x y z
N MET A 1 52.49 -17.80 -1.71
CA MET A 1 51.19 -17.10 -1.61
C MET A 1 51.33 -15.92 -0.66
N THR A 2 51.31 -14.70 -1.18
CA THR A 2 51.34 -13.48 -0.36
C THR A 2 50.08 -13.45 0.50
N ARG A 3 50.24 -13.57 1.83
CA ARG A 3 49.11 -13.46 2.76
C ARG A 3 48.43 -12.11 2.52
N ALA A 4 47.11 -12.11 2.41
CA ALA A 4 46.33 -10.89 2.32
C ALA A 4 46.74 -9.93 3.47
N PRO A 5 46.84 -8.62 3.23
CA PRO A 5 47.25 -7.66 4.24
C PRO A 5 46.31 -7.76 5.45
N ARG A 6 46.88 -7.96 6.64
CA ARG A 6 46.12 -7.91 7.89
C ARG A 6 45.93 -6.44 8.26
N VAL A 7 44.67 -6.03 8.40
CA VAL A 7 44.30 -4.69 8.87
C VAL A 7 43.73 -4.81 10.28
N THR A 8 44.29 -4.06 11.21
CA THR A 8 43.84 -4.00 12.61
C THR A 8 43.35 -2.60 12.91
N GLY A 9 42.21 -2.48 13.61
CA GLY A 9 41.64 -1.18 13.97
C GLY A 9 40.52 -1.29 14.98
N LYS A 10 40.16 -0.16 15.60
CA LYS A 10 39.02 -0.08 16.52
C LYS A 10 37.73 0.03 15.71
N LEU A 11 36.83 -0.93 15.88
CA LEU A 11 35.51 -0.93 15.26
C LEU A 11 34.45 -0.44 16.26
N TRP A 12 33.79 0.67 15.94
CA TRP A 12 32.60 1.07 16.69
C TRP A 12 31.38 0.25 16.22
N LEU A 13 30.76 -0.46 17.16
CA LEU A 13 29.52 -1.22 16.92
C LEU A 13 28.32 -0.50 17.55
N PRO A 14 27.26 -0.22 16.77
CA PRO A 14 26.01 0.27 17.32
C PRO A 14 25.45 -0.68 18.38
N GLU A 15 24.94 -0.13 19.48
CA GLU A 15 24.39 -0.90 20.61
C GLU A 15 23.37 -1.96 20.16
N LYS A 16 22.42 -1.57 19.30
CA LYS A 16 21.39 -2.44 18.71
C LYS A 16 21.90 -3.67 17.93
N HIS A 17 23.19 -3.70 17.59
CA HIS A 17 23.81 -4.79 16.81
C HIS A 17 24.92 -5.51 17.59
N ARG A 18 25.32 -4.99 18.75
CA ARG A 18 26.47 -5.50 19.51
C ARG A 18 26.28 -6.99 19.86
N GLN A 19 25.14 -7.35 20.43
CA GLN A 19 24.86 -8.74 20.81
C GLN A 19 24.91 -9.70 19.61
N LYS A 20 24.24 -9.34 18.50
CA LYS A 20 24.23 -10.19 17.29
C LYS A 20 25.62 -10.38 16.68
N VAL A 21 26.44 -9.32 16.69
CA VAL A 21 27.82 -9.42 16.21
C VAL A 21 28.65 -10.27 17.16
N LEU A 22 28.47 -10.17 18.47
CA LEU A 22 29.14 -11.04 19.43
C LEU A 22 28.75 -12.51 19.24
N GLU A 23 27.46 -12.81 19.10
CA GLU A 23 26.96 -14.16 18.79
C GLU A 23 27.57 -14.70 17.49
N LEU A 24 27.64 -13.88 16.43
CA LEU A 24 28.30 -14.25 15.18
C LEU A 24 29.78 -14.58 15.38
N LEU A 25 30.52 -13.73 16.09
CA LEU A 25 31.94 -13.94 16.36
C LEU A 25 32.18 -15.22 17.18
N LEU A 26 31.33 -15.49 18.17
CA LEU A 26 31.38 -16.69 19.00
C LEU A 26 30.98 -17.96 18.25
N SER A 27 30.10 -17.85 17.24
CA SER A 27 29.64 -19.01 16.47
C SER A 27 30.72 -19.67 15.63
N GLY A 28 31.84 -18.98 15.36
CA GLY A 28 32.95 -19.50 14.55
C GLY A 28 32.61 -19.70 13.07
N VAL A 29 31.40 -19.37 12.62
CA VAL A 29 31.00 -19.50 11.21
C VAL A 29 31.67 -18.42 10.36
N PRO A 30 32.00 -18.71 9.09
CA PRO A 30 32.52 -17.70 8.19
C PRO A 30 31.45 -16.63 7.91
N TYR A 31 31.88 -15.36 7.86
CA TYR A 31 31.03 -14.21 7.55
C TYR A 31 31.77 -13.24 6.63
N THR A 32 31.01 -12.47 5.85
CA THR A 32 31.57 -11.51 4.91
C THR A 32 31.74 -10.15 5.58
N VAL A 33 32.93 -9.55 5.41
CA VAL A 33 33.24 -8.20 5.86
C VAL A 33 33.67 -7.36 4.66
N GLU A 34 32.98 -6.25 4.42
CA GLU A 34 33.38 -5.26 3.43
C GLU A 34 33.80 -3.96 4.12
N LEU A 35 34.96 -3.43 3.73
CA LEU A 35 35.47 -2.14 4.19
C LEU A 35 35.24 -1.09 3.10
N ILE A 36 34.40 -0.10 3.41
CA ILE A 36 34.06 0.97 2.49
C ILE A 36 34.67 2.27 2.99
N LYS A 37 35.61 2.84 2.23
CA LYS A 37 36.18 4.16 2.52
C LYS A 37 35.19 5.25 2.10
N GLY A 38 34.71 6.03 3.06
CA GLY A 38 33.86 7.18 2.81
C GLY A 38 34.63 8.41 2.35
N ARG A 39 33.90 9.37 1.75
CA ARG A 39 34.45 10.69 1.37
C ARG A 39 34.88 11.54 2.58
N ASP A 40 34.41 11.18 3.77
CA ASP A 40 34.75 11.76 5.06
C ASP A 40 36.02 11.15 5.68
N SER A 41 36.83 10.43 4.89
CA SER A 41 38.02 9.70 5.33
C SER A 41 37.77 8.64 6.42
N ARG A 42 36.51 8.28 6.66
CA ARG A 42 36.12 7.22 7.61
C ARG A 42 35.85 5.92 6.89
N TYR A 43 36.28 4.80 7.47
CA TYR A 43 35.93 3.47 7.00
C TYR A 43 34.60 3.04 7.62
N ARG A 44 33.70 2.53 6.79
CA ARG A 44 32.45 1.87 7.20
C ARG A 44 32.63 0.38 6.98
N VAL A 45 32.35 -0.40 8.03
CA VAL A 45 32.48 -1.86 8.00
C VAL A 45 31.08 -2.45 7.84
N HIS A 46 30.85 -3.14 6.73
CA HIS A 46 29.62 -3.88 6.50
C HIS A 46 29.88 -5.35 6.79
N ILE A 47 29.20 -5.86 7.82
CA ILE A 47 29.30 -7.26 8.24
C ILE A 47 27.98 -7.95 7.84
N THR A 48 28.08 -8.94 6.96
CA THR A 48 26.92 -9.71 6.49
C THR A 48 26.92 -11.07 7.16
N PHE A 49 25.80 -11.42 7.77
CA PHE A 49 25.60 -12.68 8.46
C PHE A 49 24.16 -13.17 8.34
N ALA A 50 23.98 -14.49 8.44
CA ALA A 50 22.67 -15.10 8.51
C ALA A 50 22.03 -14.78 9.87
N VAL A 51 20.73 -14.47 9.83
CA VAL A 51 19.92 -14.29 11.05
C VAL A 51 18.79 -15.32 11.03
N THR A 52 18.49 -15.91 12.18
CA THR A 52 17.35 -16.80 12.34
C THR A 52 16.07 -16.06 11.96
N ALA A 53 15.24 -16.70 11.12
CA ALA A 53 13.94 -16.15 10.76
C ALA A 53 13.07 -16.06 12.03
N PRO A 54 12.41 -14.92 12.30
CA PRO A 54 11.57 -14.79 13.48
C PRO A 54 10.29 -15.60 13.33
N VAL A 55 9.79 -16.11 14.46
CA VAL A 55 8.50 -16.79 14.53
C VAL A 55 7.38 -15.81 14.15
N LEU A 56 6.43 -16.28 13.36
CA LEU A 56 5.28 -15.45 12.98
C LEU A 56 4.38 -15.20 14.21
N VAL A 57 4.08 -13.94 14.47
CA VAL A 57 3.20 -13.48 15.56
C VAL A 57 1.82 -13.06 15.05
N THR A 58 1.52 -13.35 13.79
CA THR A 58 0.26 -12.96 13.12
C THR A 58 -0.40 -14.15 12.45
N ASN A 59 -1.73 -14.16 12.42
CA ASN A 59 -2.53 -15.26 11.87
C ASN A 59 -3.46 -14.79 10.73
N PRO A 60 -3.25 -15.27 9.48
CA PRO A 60 -4.14 -14.96 8.35
C PRO A 60 -5.63 -15.30 8.57
N ASN A 61 -5.94 -16.26 9.45
CA ASN A 61 -7.32 -16.65 9.77
C ASN A 61 -8.07 -15.56 10.57
N GLN A 62 -7.37 -14.55 11.09
CA GLN A 62 -7.98 -13.37 11.71
C GLN A 62 -8.30 -12.27 10.67
N GLY A 63 -7.89 -12.47 9.40
CA GLY A 63 -7.99 -11.48 8.34
C GLY A 63 -6.66 -10.74 8.12
N TYR A 64 -6.72 -9.53 7.59
CA TYR A 64 -5.55 -8.75 7.19
C TYR A 64 -5.70 -7.28 7.57
N LEU A 65 -4.58 -6.62 7.85
CA LEU A 65 -4.48 -5.18 7.82
C LEU A 65 -4.13 -4.75 6.39
N GLY A 66 -5.09 -4.19 5.67
CA GLY A 66 -4.87 -3.64 4.33
C GLY A 66 -4.19 -2.29 4.39
N VAL A 67 -3.25 -2.04 3.49
CA VAL A 67 -2.47 -0.79 3.44
C VAL A 67 -2.49 -0.22 2.03
N ASP A 68 -3.06 0.97 1.88
CA ASP A 68 -2.96 1.81 0.69
C ASP A 68 -1.97 2.95 0.98
N THR A 69 -0.87 2.99 0.22
CA THR A 69 0.18 3.99 0.40
C THR A 69 -0.12 5.23 -0.44
N ASN A 70 0.17 6.43 0.09
CA ASN A 70 -0.11 7.71 -0.55
C ASN A 70 1.05 8.71 -0.43
N PRO A 71 1.10 9.74 -1.30
CA PRO A 71 2.15 10.75 -1.30
C PRO A 71 2.49 11.42 0.04
N ASP A 72 1.50 11.48 0.91
CA ASP A 72 1.55 12.15 2.20
C ASP A 72 1.24 11.20 3.36
N GLY A 73 1.27 9.87 3.16
CA GLY A 73 0.92 8.95 4.25
C GLY A 73 0.50 7.54 3.83
N ALA A 74 -0.28 6.90 4.67
CA ALA A 74 -0.88 5.59 4.40
C ALA A 74 -2.28 5.48 5.00
N ALA A 75 -3.20 4.91 4.22
CA ALA A 75 -4.52 4.50 4.66
C ALA A 75 -4.50 3.02 5.04
N LEU A 76 -5.10 2.69 6.19
CA LEU A 76 -5.19 1.36 6.75
C LEU A 76 -6.65 0.93 6.82
N ALA A 77 -6.89 -0.38 6.60
CA ALA A 77 -8.18 -1.03 6.79
C ALA A 77 -7.99 -2.31 7.61
N ASN A 78 -8.63 -2.37 8.78
CA ASN A 78 -8.70 -3.57 9.60
C ASN A 78 -9.82 -4.47 9.06
N VAL A 79 -9.46 -5.64 8.51
CA VAL A 79 -10.40 -6.52 7.81
C VAL A 79 -10.40 -7.91 8.45
N SER A 80 -11.57 -8.50 8.65
CA SER A 80 -11.71 -9.89 9.11
C SER A 80 -11.47 -10.89 7.99
N TYR A 81 -11.38 -12.17 8.33
CA TYR A 81 -11.32 -13.25 7.33
C TYR A 81 -12.56 -13.33 6.43
N THR A 82 -13.71 -12.77 6.84
CA THR A 82 -14.92 -12.68 6.00
C THR A 82 -14.83 -11.56 4.95
N GLY A 83 -13.73 -10.80 4.96
CA GLY A 83 -13.49 -9.68 4.05
C GLY A 83 -14.28 -8.43 4.39
N GLN A 84 -14.96 -8.39 5.54
CA GLN A 84 -15.65 -7.20 6.03
C GLN A 84 -14.69 -6.36 6.89
N PRO A 85 -14.81 -5.01 6.86
CA PRO A 85 -14.08 -4.18 7.80
C PRO A 85 -14.54 -4.47 9.24
N THR A 86 -13.59 -4.49 10.17
CA THR A 86 -13.83 -4.72 11.60
C THR A 86 -13.43 -3.50 12.40
N PRO A 87 -14.25 -3.06 13.37
CA PRO A 87 -13.87 -1.99 14.29
C PRO A 87 -12.52 -2.23 14.96
N TRP A 88 -11.90 -1.15 15.41
CA TRP A 88 -10.72 -1.25 16.26
C TRP A 88 -11.10 -1.91 17.59
N PRO A 89 -10.23 -2.74 18.20
CA PRO A 89 -10.48 -3.29 19.53
C PRO A 89 -10.77 -2.20 20.56
N GLU A 90 -11.53 -2.55 21.60
CA GLU A 90 -11.79 -1.61 22.71
C GLU A 90 -10.47 -1.15 23.35
N GLY A 91 -10.36 0.15 23.62
CA GLY A 91 -9.12 0.75 24.14
C GLY A 91 -7.95 0.77 23.16
N PHE A 92 -8.14 0.41 21.88
CA PHE A 92 -7.07 0.43 20.90
C PHE A 92 -6.51 1.84 20.69
N THR A 93 -5.21 1.97 20.87
CA THR A 93 -4.45 3.18 20.55
C THR A 93 -3.45 2.87 19.45
N VAL A 94 -3.31 3.79 18.50
CA VAL A 94 -2.32 3.63 17.43
C VAL A 94 -0.93 3.65 18.04
N PRO A 95 -0.10 2.61 17.85
CA PRO A 95 1.22 2.56 18.42
C PRO A 95 2.05 3.75 17.93
N TYR A 96 2.40 4.66 18.85
CA TYR A 96 3.14 5.86 18.51
C TYR A 96 4.64 5.67 18.81
N PRO A 97 5.55 5.82 17.83
CA PRO A 97 6.97 5.69 18.07
C PRO A 97 7.48 6.76 19.05
N LYS A 98 8.21 6.35 20.09
CA LYS A 98 8.85 7.24 21.08
C LYS A 98 9.89 8.23 20.52
N ALA A 99 10.14 8.26 19.22
CA ALA A 99 11.11 9.15 18.58
C ALA A 99 10.46 10.30 17.80
N LEU A 100 9.13 10.34 17.82
CA LEU A 100 8.32 11.18 16.95
C LEU A 100 7.98 12.54 17.60
N HIS A 101 8.34 12.72 18.87
CA HIS A 101 8.19 13.97 19.62
C HIS A 101 9.15 15.08 19.18
N LYS A 102 10.08 14.80 18.26
CA LYS A 102 11.08 15.81 17.84
C LYS A 102 10.43 17.03 17.17
N PHE A 103 9.26 16.89 16.56
CA PHE A 103 8.54 18.03 15.98
C PHE A 103 7.02 17.80 16.05
N ALA A 104 6.28 18.78 16.59
CA ALA A 104 4.83 18.75 16.69
C ALA A 104 4.16 18.79 15.30
N GLY A 105 3.10 18.00 15.10
CA GLY A 105 2.29 18.02 13.87
C GLY A 105 2.81 17.18 12.69
N GLU A 106 3.93 16.47 12.84
CA GLU A 106 4.49 15.62 11.78
C GLU A 106 3.62 14.42 11.41
N PHE A 107 2.89 13.88 12.38
CA PHE A 107 2.02 12.73 12.19
C PHE A 107 0.61 13.10 12.64
N GLN A 108 -0.31 13.07 11.69
CA GLN A 108 -1.72 13.32 11.92
C GLN A 108 -2.46 12.00 11.70
N ILE A 109 -3.18 11.56 12.72
CA ILE A 109 -3.89 10.29 12.74
C ILE A 109 -5.37 10.62 12.66
N THR A 110 -6.05 10.10 11.63
CA THR A 110 -7.50 10.18 11.49
C THR A 110 -8.07 8.78 11.60
N MET A 111 -8.69 8.47 12.73
CA MET A 111 -9.32 7.17 12.97
C MET A 111 -10.81 7.24 12.68
N HIS A 112 -11.31 6.20 12.02
CA HIS A 112 -12.73 5.93 11.88
C HIS A 112 -13.09 4.67 12.70
N PRO A 113 -14.23 4.68 13.43
CA PRO A 113 -14.59 3.61 14.36
C PRO A 113 -14.81 2.26 13.67
N ASN A 114 -15.19 2.26 12.39
CA ASN A 114 -15.43 1.08 11.55
C ASN A 114 -14.15 0.38 11.05
N GLY A 115 -12.97 0.65 11.64
CA GLY A 115 -11.75 -0.07 11.32
C GLY A 115 -10.89 0.57 10.24
N PHE A 116 -11.07 1.86 9.97
CA PHE A 116 -10.23 2.61 9.03
C PHE A 116 -9.38 3.64 9.76
N LEU A 117 -8.16 3.84 9.27
CA LEU A 117 -7.19 4.75 9.87
C LEU A 117 -6.34 5.37 8.77
N TYR A 118 -6.27 6.70 8.74
CA TYR A 118 -5.30 7.42 7.92
C TYR A 118 -4.15 7.92 8.79
N ILE A 119 -2.93 7.59 8.40
CA ILE A 119 -1.71 8.15 9.00
C ILE A 119 -1.12 9.12 7.98
N LYS A 120 -1.30 10.42 8.23
CA LYS A 120 -0.77 11.49 7.39
C LYS A 120 0.56 11.97 7.94
N VAL A 121 1.53 12.04 7.05
CA VAL A 121 2.88 12.59 7.24
C VAL A 121 3.10 13.67 6.17
N PRO A 122 2.68 14.93 6.41
CA PRO A 122 2.68 15.98 5.40
C PRO A 122 4.05 16.18 4.72
N GLU A 123 5.12 16.07 5.51
CA GLU A 123 6.50 16.26 5.07
C GLU A 123 7.00 15.18 4.09
N LEU A 124 6.34 14.04 4.02
CA LEU A 124 6.74 12.94 3.14
C LEU A 124 6.73 13.37 1.66
N SER A 125 5.80 14.25 1.30
CA SER A 125 5.58 14.70 -0.07
C SER A 125 6.72 15.58 -0.63
N TYR A 126 7.38 16.37 0.22
CA TYR A 126 8.42 17.33 -0.20
C TYR A 126 9.82 17.04 0.38
N SER A 127 9.93 16.27 1.47
CA SER A 127 11.23 15.86 2.03
C SER A 127 12.06 15.07 1.02
N ARG A 128 13.40 15.12 1.12
CA ARG A 128 14.33 14.37 0.25
C ARG A 128 15.40 13.66 1.06
N GLY A 129 16.14 12.76 0.41
CA GLY A 129 17.33 12.11 0.98
C GLY A 129 17.07 11.38 2.30
N PHE A 130 17.90 11.68 3.30
CA PHE A 130 17.87 11.04 4.62
C PHE A 130 16.55 11.27 5.36
N ARG A 131 16.02 12.49 5.32
CA ARG A 131 14.78 12.87 6.01
C ARG A 131 13.58 12.06 5.51
N ARG A 132 13.42 11.95 4.19
CA ARG A 132 12.38 11.10 3.57
C ARG A 132 12.53 9.63 4.01
N THR A 133 13.75 9.11 4.00
CA THR A 133 14.02 7.71 4.39
C THR A 133 13.68 7.45 5.86
N TYR A 134 13.98 8.42 6.74
CA TYR A 134 13.59 8.38 8.15
C TYR A 134 12.07 8.33 8.31
N LEU A 135 11.34 9.27 7.69
CA LEU A 135 9.87 9.34 7.76
C LEU A 135 9.18 8.07 7.27
N ILE A 136 9.66 7.49 6.16
CA ILE A 136 9.20 6.19 5.67
C ILE A 136 9.42 5.09 6.71
N GLY A 137 10.60 5.05 7.34
CA GLY A 137 10.91 4.06 8.37
C GLY A 137 10.00 4.19 9.61
N VAL A 138 9.68 5.43 10.01
CA VAL A 138 8.76 5.71 11.12
C VAL A 138 7.34 5.27 10.75
N LEU A 139 6.84 5.64 9.57
CA LEU A 139 5.51 5.22 9.09
C LEU A 139 5.41 3.69 8.99
N ALA A 140 6.43 3.04 8.44
CA ALA A 140 6.49 1.58 8.36
C ALA A 140 6.46 0.92 9.75
N LYS A 141 7.12 1.51 10.75
CA LYS A 141 7.04 1.03 12.13
C LYS A 141 5.61 1.11 12.68
N VAL A 142 4.92 2.23 12.50
CA VAL A 142 3.52 2.38 12.96
C VAL A 142 2.61 1.33 12.33
N VAL A 143 2.73 1.11 11.01
CA VAL A 143 1.94 0.11 10.28
C VAL A 143 2.20 -1.30 10.81
N VAL A 144 3.47 -1.68 11.01
CA VAL A 144 3.86 -3.00 11.50
C VAL A 144 3.43 -3.22 12.95
N ASP A 145 3.62 -2.23 13.82
CA ASP A 145 3.20 -2.31 15.21
C ASP A 145 1.67 -2.40 15.31
N THR A 146 0.93 -1.69 14.44
CA THR A 146 -0.54 -1.80 14.33
C THR A 146 -0.95 -3.23 13.95
N ALA A 147 -0.34 -3.79 12.91
CA ALA A 147 -0.62 -5.16 12.46
C ALA A 147 -0.32 -6.20 13.54
N LYS A 148 0.82 -6.05 14.22
CA LYS A 148 1.25 -6.89 15.34
C LYS A 148 0.27 -6.84 16.52
N THR A 149 -0.18 -5.64 16.88
CA THR A 149 -1.17 -5.44 17.96
C THR A 149 -2.49 -6.14 17.64
N LEU A 150 -2.90 -6.15 16.37
CA LEU A 150 -4.12 -6.83 15.92
C LEU A 150 -3.94 -8.34 15.75
N GLY A 151 -2.72 -8.87 15.78
CA GLY A 151 -2.42 -10.26 15.42
C GLY A 151 -2.63 -10.57 13.93
N LYS A 152 -2.75 -9.55 13.06
CA LYS A 152 -3.09 -9.72 11.65
C LYS A 152 -1.88 -9.50 10.74
N PRO A 153 -1.68 -10.32 9.70
CA PRO A 153 -0.71 -10.02 8.66
C PRO A 153 -1.09 -8.77 7.86
N ILE A 154 -0.10 -8.19 7.19
CA ILE A 154 -0.26 -6.99 6.36
C ILE A 154 -0.53 -7.39 4.91
N ALA A 155 -1.49 -6.71 4.27
CA ALA A 155 -1.71 -6.78 2.84
C ALA A 155 -1.24 -5.49 2.15
N LEU A 156 -0.37 -5.63 1.15
CA LEU A 156 0.20 -4.53 0.38
C LEU A 156 0.03 -4.78 -1.12
N GLU A 157 0.00 -3.72 -1.91
CA GLU A 157 0.11 -3.85 -3.37
C GLU A 157 1.53 -4.26 -3.79
N SER A 158 1.59 -5.19 -4.74
CA SER A 158 2.79 -5.58 -5.45
C SER A 158 3.12 -4.51 -6.47
N LEU A 159 4.16 -3.74 -6.19
CA LEU A 159 4.57 -2.63 -7.03
C LEU A 159 5.61 -3.08 -8.05
N ASP A 160 5.19 -3.89 -9.03
CA ASP A 160 5.89 -3.92 -10.32
C ASP A 160 5.41 -2.70 -11.11
N PHE A 161 6.16 -1.60 -10.99
CA PHE A 161 5.97 -0.39 -11.77
C PHE A 161 6.36 -0.65 -13.23
N GLY A 162 5.58 -1.46 -13.94
CA GLY A 162 5.60 -1.48 -15.40
C GLY A 162 5.32 -0.07 -15.91
N LYS A 163 6.14 0.40 -16.86
CA LYS A 163 6.13 1.77 -17.40
C LYS A 163 4.80 2.20 -18.06
N ASP A 164 3.88 1.27 -18.27
CA ASP A 164 2.75 1.42 -19.21
C ASP A 164 1.39 1.79 -18.60
N ARG A 165 1.33 2.31 -17.36
CA ARG A 165 0.01 2.55 -16.70
C ARG A 165 -0.24 3.96 -16.18
N PHE A 166 0.44 4.94 -16.75
CA PHE A 166 0.30 6.35 -16.36
C PHE A 166 -0.61 7.16 -17.29
N ASP A 167 -1.80 6.64 -17.62
CA ASP A 167 -2.79 7.43 -18.37
C ASP A 167 -3.75 8.19 -17.42
N THR A 168 -3.19 8.96 -16.48
CA THR A 168 -3.96 9.96 -15.72
C THR A 168 -3.06 11.05 -15.13
N ASN A 169 -3.34 12.32 -15.45
CA ASN A 169 -2.76 13.57 -14.90
C ASN A 169 -1.21 13.63 -14.77
N ARG A 170 -0.56 14.37 -15.69
CA ARG A 170 0.90 14.61 -15.73
C ARG A 170 1.50 15.04 -14.37
N LYS A 171 0.75 15.80 -13.55
CA LYS A 171 1.17 16.23 -12.21
C LYS A 171 1.18 15.07 -11.21
N PHE A 172 0.16 14.21 -11.25
CA PHE A 172 0.10 12.99 -10.45
C PHE A 172 1.18 11.99 -10.90
N ASN A 173 1.37 11.80 -12.21
CA ASN A 173 2.42 10.94 -12.75
C ASN A 173 3.82 11.40 -12.33
N ARG A 174 4.10 12.71 -12.37
CA ARG A 174 5.36 13.28 -11.88
C ARG A 174 5.51 13.10 -10.36
N MET A 175 4.43 13.24 -9.59
CA MET A 175 4.43 13.03 -8.15
C MET A 175 4.65 11.55 -7.81
N ALA A 176 3.95 10.64 -8.48
CA ALA A 176 4.02 9.19 -8.29
C ALA A 176 5.37 8.61 -8.75
N ALA A 177 5.94 9.09 -9.85
CA ALA A 177 7.27 8.71 -10.31
C ALA A 177 8.38 9.15 -9.33
N ASN A 178 8.16 10.26 -8.62
CA ASN A 178 9.07 10.73 -7.55
C ASN A 178 8.71 10.17 -6.17
N PHE A 179 7.55 9.52 -6.04
CA PHE A 179 7.07 9.07 -4.75
C PHE A 179 7.70 7.72 -4.39
N PRO A 180 8.26 7.59 -3.18
CA PRO A 180 8.97 6.41 -2.71
C PRO A 180 8.04 5.21 -2.38
N PHE A 181 6.99 4.96 -3.17
CA PHE A 181 6.05 3.84 -2.98
C PHE A 181 6.81 2.52 -2.78
N LYS A 182 7.77 2.22 -3.67
CA LYS A 182 8.64 1.04 -3.57
C LYS A 182 9.40 1.02 -2.25
N LYS A 183 10.00 2.14 -1.84
CA LYS A 183 10.75 2.21 -0.58
C LYS A 183 9.85 2.03 0.64
N MET A 184 8.59 2.49 0.57
CA MET A 184 7.60 2.27 1.63
C MET A 184 7.23 0.79 1.74
N VAL A 185 6.88 0.13 0.63
CA VAL A 185 6.62 -1.32 0.61
C VAL A 185 7.83 -2.11 1.11
N GLU A 186 9.03 -1.76 0.66
CA GLU A 186 10.27 -2.39 1.14
C GLU A 186 10.50 -2.14 2.64
N ALA A 187 10.27 -0.91 3.14
CA ALA A 187 10.43 -0.57 4.54
C ALA A 187 9.46 -1.35 5.43
N VAL A 188 8.17 -1.42 5.04
CA VAL A 188 7.16 -2.22 5.73
C VAL A 188 7.54 -3.70 5.69
N THR A 189 7.91 -4.24 4.52
CA THR A 189 8.27 -5.66 4.37
C THR A 189 9.47 -6.03 5.22
N ARG A 190 10.55 -5.25 5.18
CA ARG A 190 11.76 -5.48 6.01
C ARG A 190 11.45 -5.38 7.50
N LYS A 191 10.62 -4.42 7.90
CA LYS A 191 10.25 -4.22 9.31
C LYS A 191 9.32 -5.32 9.81
N ALA A 192 8.33 -5.70 9.01
CA ALA A 192 7.40 -6.78 9.29
C ALA A 192 8.14 -8.11 9.45
N PHE A 193 9.05 -8.43 8.51
CA PHE A 193 9.91 -9.60 8.61
C PHE A 193 10.65 -9.62 9.96
N LYS A 194 11.33 -8.54 10.34
CA LYS A 194 12.07 -8.47 11.62
C LYS A 194 11.20 -8.64 12.87
N GLU A 195 9.92 -8.31 12.79
CA GLU A 195 8.98 -8.30 13.92
C GLU A 195 8.10 -9.57 13.97
N GLY A 196 8.30 -10.52 13.05
CA GLY A 196 7.47 -11.72 12.92
C GLY A 196 6.09 -11.45 12.31
N VAL A 197 5.89 -10.32 11.64
CA VAL A 197 4.61 -9.96 11.03
C VAL A 197 4.58 -10.46 9.59
N GLY A 198 3.57 -11.27 9.25
CA GLY A 198 3.39 -11.75 7.88
C GLY A 198 3.03 -10.63 6.92
N VAL A 199 3.51 -10.70 5.68
CA VAL A 199 3.18 -9.76 4.61
C VAL A 199 2.71 -10.52 3.38
N LYS A 200 1.57 -10.14 2.81
CA LYS A 200 1.05 -10.67 1.55
C LYS A 200 0.95 -9.55 0.52
N GLN A 201 1.72 -9.67 -0.54
CA GLN A 201 1.62 -8.77 -1.68
C GLN A 201 0.50 -9.23 -2.62
N VAL A 202 -0.28 -8.29 -3.13
CA VAL A 202 -1.39 -8.55 -4.05
C VAL A 202 -1.26 -7.71 -5.31
N TRP A 203 -1.84 -8.17 -6.41
CA TRP A 203 -1.84 -7.40 -7.65
C TRP A 203 -2.52 -6.02 -7.43
N PRO A 204 -1.99 -4.89 -7.94
CA PRO A 204 -2.52 -3.54 -7.68
C PRO A 204 -3.73 -3.15 -8.55
N ALA A 205 -4.09 -3.96 -9.54
CA ALA A 205 -5.07 -3.52 -10.54
C ALA A 205 -6.43 -3.16 -9.94
N HIS A 206 -6.90 -1.96 -10.29
CA HIS A 206 -8.26 -1.45 -10.05
C HIS A 206 -8.70 -1.33 -8.59
N THR A 207 -7.80 -1.39 -7.62
CA THR A 207 -8.13 -1.32 -6.17
C THR A 207 -8.92 -0.06 -5.83
N SER A 208 -8.46 1.10 -6.32
CA SER A 208 -9.16 2.37 -6.19
C SER A 208 -10.52 2.38 -6.89
N THR A 209 -10.62 1.91 -8.14
CA THR A 209 -11.89 1.89 -8.87
C THR A 209 -12.94 1.00 -8.20
N ILE A 210 -12.52 -0.19 -7.73
CA ILE A 210 -13.39 -1.08 -6.95
C ILE A 210 -13.83 -0.37 -5.66
N GLY A 211 -12.88 0.23 -4.95
CA GLY A 211 -13.14 0.99 -3.72
C GLY A 211 -14.17 2.10 -3.92
N TYR A 212 -14.02 2.90 -4.98
CA TYR A 212 -14.93 3.98 -5.35
C TYR A 212 -16.37 3.50 -5.50
N TYR A 213 -16.60 2.47 -6.34
CA TYR A 213 -17.95 2.04 -6.65
C TYR A 213 -18.62 1.25 -5.52
N LYS A 214 -17.85 0.45 -4.77
CA LYS A 214 -18.41 -0.51 -3.81
C LYS A 214 -18.41 -0.04 -2.36
N TYR A 215 -17.40 0.72 -1.95
CA TYR A 215 -17.06 0.85 -0.54
C TYR A 215 -17.03 2.28 0.00
N MET A 216 -16.67 3.26 -0.83
CA MET A 216 -16.62 4.67 -0.39
C MET A 216 -17.95 5.14 0.19
N GLU A 217 -19.02 5.07 -0.59
CA GLU A 217 -20.36 5.51 -0.15
C GLU A 217 -20.93 4.58 0.93
N ARG A 218 -20.74 3.26 0.78
CA ARG A 218 -21.26 2.26 1.72
C ARG A 218 -20.75 2.45 3.15
N TYR A 219 -19.49 2.82 3.30
CA TYR A 219 -18.86 2.98 4.62
C TYR A 219 -18.58 4.44 5.00
N GLY A 220 -18.93 5.41 4.15
CA GLY A 220 -18.63 6.83 4.38
C GLY A 220 -17.13 7.13 4.46
N ILE A 221 -16.31 6.48 3.64
CA ILE A 221 -14.84 6.54 3.71
C ILE A 221 -14.20 7.16 2.47
N THR A 222 -12.95 7.59 2.62
CA THR A 222 -12.12 8.07 1.50
C THR A 222 -11.79 6.94 0.51
N ILE A 223 -11.37 7.33 -0.69
CA ILE A 223 -10.92 6.41 -1.74
C ILE A 223 -9.73 5.56 -1.27
N HIS A 224 -8.85 6.11 -0.43
CA HIS A 224 -7.66 5.45 0.09
C HIS A 224 -8.00 4.35 1.08
N HIS A 225 -8.93 4.62 2.01
CA HIS A 225 -9.47 3.59 2.90
C HIS A 225 -10.19 2.48 2.13
N ALA A 226 -10.95 2.86 1.10
CA ALA A 226 -11.64 1.90 0.25
C ALA A 226 -10.67 1.02 -0.55
N ALA A 227 -9.56 1.59 -1.05
CA ALA A 227 -8.50 0.83 -1.71
C ALA A 227 -7.80 -0.13 -0.73
N ALA A 228 -7.47 0.33 0.49
CA ALA A 228 -6.89 -0.51 1.55
C ALA A 228 -7.79 -1.72 1.88
N LEU A 229 -9.11 -1.53 1.94
CA LEU A 229 -10.07 -2.62 2.12
C LEU A 229 -10.00 -3.63 0.97
N VAL A 230 -9.96 -3.17 -0.29
CA VAL A 230 -9.86 -4.05 -1.46
C VAL A 230 -8.54 -4.84 -1.44
N ILE A 231 -7.44 -4.21 -1.05
CA ILE A 231 -6.12 -4.85 -0.92
C ILE A 231 -6.17 -6.00 0.09
N ALA A 232 -6.73 -5.76 1.30
CA ALA A 232 -6.91 -6.80 2.31
C ALA A 232 -7.84 -7.94 1.82
N ARG A 233 -8.97 -7.59 1.22
CA ARG A 233 -9.92 -8.58 0.66
C ARG A 233 -9.26 -9.46 -0.40
N ARG A 234 -8.45 -8.86 -1.27
CA ARG A 234 -7.68 -9.56 -2.30
C ARG A 234 -6.60 -10.47 -1.69
N ALA A 235 -6.00 -10.07 -0.56
CA ALA A 235 -5.04 -10.90 0.18
C ALA A 235 -5.73 -12.12 0.80
N ILE A 236 -6.96 -11.96 1.29
CA ILE A 236 -7.77 -13.08 1.80
C ILE A 236 -8.17 -14.04 0.68
N GLY A 237 -8.39 -13.52 -0.54
CA GLY A 237 -8.74 -14.31 -1.73
C GLY A 237 -10.11 -13.97 -2.33
N PHE A 238 -10.75 -12.90 -1.86
CA PHE A 238 -12.03 -12.46 -2.42
C PHE A 238 -11.88 -11.97 -3.86
N ARG A 239 -12.86 -12.35 -4.68
CA ARG A 239 -13.08 -11.86 -6.03
C ARG A 239 -14.14 -10.76 -6.02
N GLU A 240 -13.81 -9.62 -6.60
CA GLU A 240 -14.69 -8.46 -6.58
C GLU A 240 -15.77 -8.59 -7.64
N ARG A 241 -16.97 -8.98 -7.19
CA ARG A 241 -18.17 -9.15 -8.01
C ARG A 241 -18.86 -7.82 -8.30
N ILE A 242 -19.48 -7.74 -9.47
CA ILE A 242 -20.45 -6.71 -9.85
C ILE A 242 -21.79 -7.04 -9.19
N THR A 243 -22.22 -6.16 -8.28
CA THR A 243 -23.47 -6.32 -7.51
C THR A 243 -24.66 -5.69 -8.24
N LYS A 244 -25.88 -5.97 -7.78
CA LYS A 244 -27.10 -5.37 -8.35
C LYS A 244 -27.10 -3.85 -8.17
N GLU A 245 -26.65 -3.38 -7.01
CA GLU A 245 -26.56 -1.94 -6.69
C GLU A 245 -25.57 -1.24 -7.63
N LEU A 246 -24.44 -1.88 -7.96
CA LEU A 246 -23.48 -1.32 -8.91
C LEU A 246 -24.09 -1.21 -10.31
N LYS A 247 -24.84 -2.23 -10.76
CA LYS A 247 -25.55 -2.17 -12.05
C LYS A 247 -26.55 -1.01 -12.08
N GLN A 248 -27.31 -0.82 -11.01
CA GLN A 248 -28.25 0.29 -10.88
C GLN A 248 -27.54 1.65 -10.93
N LYS A 249 -26.40 1.80 -10.25
CA LYS A 249 -25.58 3.02 -10.32
C LYS A 249 -25.11 3.32 -11.74
N VAL A 250 -24.62 2.32 -12.46
CA VAL A 250 -24.19 2.48 -13.86
C VAL A 250 -25.37 2.89 -14.76
N GLN A 251 -26.53 2.27 -14.55
CA GLN A 251 -27.75 2.59 -15.29
C GLN A 251 -28.26 4.01 -15.01
N ALA A 252 -28.27 4.45 -13.74
CA ALA A 252 -28.63 5.82 -13.37
C ALA A 252 -27.69 6.87 -14.00
N VAL A 253 -26.39 6.57 -14.12
CA VAL A 253 -25.43 7.44 -14.83
C VAL A 253 -25.75 7.50 -16.33
N LYS A 254 -26.11 6.36 -16.94
CA LYS A 254 -26.53 6.28 -18.35
C LYS A 254 -27.76 7.15 -18.62
N GLU A 255 -28.76 7.08 -17.76
CA GLU A 255 -30.00 7.88 -17.85
C GLU A 255 -29.73 9.37 -17.68
N LYS A 256 -28.96 9.77 -16.66
CA LYS A 256 -28.57 11.17 -16.44
C LYS A 256 -27.82 11.77 -17.64
N LEU A 257 -26.93 11.00 -18.26
CA LEU A 257 -26.20 11.44 -19.45
C LEU A 257 -27.09 11.52 -20.69
N SER A 258 -28.12 10.68 -20.77
CA SER A 258 -29.12 10.70 -21.84
C SER A 258 -30.02 11.93 -21.74
N GLN A 259 -30.49 12.25 -20.53
CA GLN A 259 -31.34 13.43 -20.28
C GLN A 259 -30.62 14.75 -20.59
N LYS A 260 -29.32 14.87 -20.29
CA LYS A 260 -28.51 16.05 -20.60
C LYS A 260 -28.34 16.34 -22.09
N VAL A 261 -28.57 15.36 -22.98
CA VAL A 261 -28.53 15.58 -24.44
C VAL A 261 -29.72 16.43 -24.90
N ASN A 262 -30.84 16.40 -24.18
CA ASN A 262 -32.05 17.14 -24.54
C ASN A 262 -31.98 18.64 -24.17
N SER A 263 -30.97 19.05 -23.38
CA SER A 263 -30.69 20.43 -23.02
C SER A 263 -29.34 20.84 -23.64
N LEU A 264 -29.37 21.70 -24.68
CA LEU A 264 -28.25 22.31 -25.43
C LEU A 264 -26.84 21.69 -25.29
N PRO A 265 -26.21 21.21 -26.39
CA PRO A 265 -24.94 20.51 -26.34
C PRO A 265 -23.77 21.48 -26.13
N GLY A 266 -23.26 21.55 -24.89
CA GLY A 266 -21.92 22.07 -24.62
C GLY A 266 -20.86 20.98 -24.88
N GLU A 267 -19.73 21.35 -25.49
CA GLU A 267 -18.60 20.44 -25.68
C GLU A 267 -18.20 19.79 -24.34
N GLY A 268 -18.18 18.45 -24.32
CA GLY A 268 -17.83 17.67 -23.13
C GLY A 268 -18.98 17.30 -22.17
N ARG A 269 -20.22 17.74 -22.40
CA ARG A 269 -21.38 17.35 -21.57
C ARG A 269 -22.38 16.49 -22.35
N GLY A 270 -22.69 15.30 -21.83
CA GLY A 270 -23.76 14.43 -22.36
C GLY A 270 -23.27 13.17 -23.09
N MET A 271 -24.19 12.50 -23.80
CA MET A 271 -23.98 11.17 -24.37
C MET A 271 -23.23 11.19 -25.71
N THR A 272 -21.93 11.47 -25.67
CA THR A 272 -21.04 11.45 -26.84
C THR A 272 -20.89 10.05 -27.46
N ARG A 273 -20.44 9.96 -28.72
CA ARG A 273 -20.15 8.67 -29.40
C ARG A 273 -19.19 7.79 -28.59
N LYS A 274 -18.16 8.40 -27.98
CA LYS A 274 -17.19 7.70 -27.11
C LYS A 274 -17.86 7.11 -25.85
N VAL A 275 -18.75 7.87 -25.21
CA VAL A 275 -19.52 7.42 -24.04
C VAL A 275 -20.50 6.29 -24.42
N LYS A 276 -21.18 6.38 -25.57
CA LYS A 276 -22.03 5.29 -26.10
C LYS A 276 -21.24 4.01 -26.31
N GLN A 277 -20.05 4.09 -26.91
CA GLN A 277 -19.16 2.94 -27.10
C GLN A 277 -18.64 2.38 -25.77
N LEU A 278 -18.40 3.22 -24.77
CA LEU A 278 -18.05 2.78 -23.41
C LEU A 278 -19.18 1.97 -22.78
N PHE A 279 -20.43 2.45 -22.84
CA PHE A 279 -21.58 1.70 -22.31
C PHE A 279 -21.77 0.35 -23.02
N LYS A 280 -21.65 0.30 -24.36
CA LYS A 280 -21.75 -0.97 -25.10
C LYS A 280 -20.71 -2.00 -24.62
N ARG A 281 -19.47 -1.56 -24.35
CA ARG A 281 -18.42 -2.42 -23.80
C ARG A 281 -18.69 -2.83 -22.36
N LEU A 282 -19.16 -1.89 -21.53
CA LEU A 282 -19.52 -2.14 -20.13
C LEU A 282 -20.64 -3.17 -20.02
N ASP A 283 -21.72 -3.02 -20.79
CA ASP A 283 -22.89 -3.91 -20.75
C ASP A 283 -22.48 -5.38 -21.04
N GLY A 284 -21.61 -5.58 -22.05
CA GLY A 284 -21.03 -6.90 -22.35
C GLY A 284 -20.16 -7.44 -21.22
N LYS A 285 -19.24 -6.63 -20.68
CA LYS A 285 -18.32 -7.07 -19.61
C LYS A 285 -19.03 -7.33 -18.28
N ILE A 286 -19.97 -6.47 -17.89
CA ILE A 286 -20.75 -6.61 -16.64
C ILE A 286 -21.50 -7.94 -16.60
N SER A 287 -22.02 -8.37 -17.76
CA SER A 287 -22.82 -9.60 -17.88
C SER A 287 -21.99 -10.85 -17.58
N VAL A 288 -20.71 -10.88 -17.99
CA VAL A 288 -19.84 -12.05 -17.85
C VAL A 288 -18.88 -12.00 -16.66
N HIS A 289 -18.58 -10.80 -16.13
CA HIS A 289 -17.50 -10.57 -15.16
C HIS A 289 -17.53 -11.50 -13.95
N ASN A 290 -18.71 -11.74 -13.39
CA ASN A 290 -18.86 -12.54 -12.18
C ASN A 290 -18.48 -14.02 -12.37
N GLY A 291 -18.55 -14.54 -13.61
CA GLY A 291 -18.14 -15.91 -13.95
C GLY A 291 -16.64 -16.04 -14.29
N LEU A 292 -15.92 -14.92 -14.40
CA LEU A 292 -14.51 -14.95 -14.77
C LEU A 292 -13.61 -15.46 -13.63
N THR A 293 -12.47 -16.03 -14.02
CA THR A 293 -11.38 -16.36 -13.11
C THR A 293 -10.80 -15.08 -12.48
N ARG A 294 -10.14 -15.22 -11.32
CA ARG A 294 -9.50 -14.09 -10.63
C ARG A 294 -8.56 -13.30 -11.54
N TYR A 295 -7.70 -13.99 -12.27
CA TYR A 295 -6.75 -13.36 -13.21
C TYR A 295 -7.46 -12.49 -14.26
N LYS A 296 -8.57 -12.99 -14.83
CA LYS A 296 -9.37 -12.25 -15.80
C LYS A 296 -10.10 -11.05 -15.17
N GLN A 297 -10.65 -11.19 -13.95
CA GLN A 297 -11.28 -10.08 -13.23
C GLN A 297 -10.30 -8.98 -12.84
N GLU A 298 -9.05 -9.34 -12.52
CA GLU A 298 -7.99 -8.41 -12.12
C GLU A 298 -7.16 -7.91 -13.33
N SER A 299 -7.52 -8.32 -14.55
CA SER A 299 -6.83 -7.90 -15.77
C SER A 299 -6.98 -6.39 -16.01
N PHE A 300 -5.99 -5.81 -16.70
CA PHE A 300 -5.97 -4.37 -16.95
C PHE A 300 -7.18 -3.89 -17.74
N HIS A 301 -7.68 -4.68 -18.69
CA HIS A 301 -8.86 -4.33 -19.51
C HIS A 301 -10.17 -4.96 -19.00
N SER A 302 -10.23 -5.35 -17.73
CA SER A 302 -11.47 -5.86 -17.11
C SER A 302 -12.59 -4.81 -17.07
N VAL A 303 -13.77 -5.19 -16.58
CA VAL A 303 -14.90 -4.25 -16.41
C VAL A 303 -14.52 -3.03 -15.56
N TRP A 304 -13.61 -3.21 -14.60
CA TRP A 304 -13.17 -2.16 -13.71
C TRP A 304 -12.42 -1.03 -14.43
N HIS A 305 -11.71 -1.34 -15.52
CA HIS A 305 -11.08 -0.33 -16.36
C HIS A 305 -12.10 0.61 -16.98
N ASP A 306 -13.17 0.05 -17.53
CA ASP A 306 -14.19 0.85 -18.20
C ASP A 306 -15.02 1.64 -17.19
N LEU A 307 -15.24 1.07 -15.99
CA LEU A 307 -15.84 1.78 -14.86
C LEU A 307 -14.96 2.95 -14.39
N LYS A 308 -13.62 2.83 -14.42
CA LYS A 308 -12.72 3.96 -14.13
C LYS A 308 -12.95 5.12 -15.09
N HIS A 309 -13.01 4.84 -16.39
CA HIS A 309 -13.27 5.84 -17.43
C HIS A 309 -14.66 6.48 -17.28
N LEU A 310 -15.67 5.69 -16.89
CA LEU A 310 -17.01 6.20 -16.61
C LEU A 310 -17.00 7.18 -15.42
N ALA A 311 -16.33 6.82 -14.32
CA ALA A 311 -16.20 7.68 -13.14
C ALA A 311 -15.49 9.00 -13.45
N LEU A 312 -14.46 8.97 -14.32
CA LEU A 312 -13.74 10.18 -14.75
C LEU A 312 -14.58 11.07 -15.68
N SER A 313 -15.45 10.46 -16.49
CA SER A 313 -16.32 11.18 -17.44
C SER A 313 -17.58 11.77 -16.79
N SER A 314 -17.89 11.36 -15.55
CA SER A 314 -19.08 11.80 -14.81
C SER A 314 -18.78 12.90 -13.78
N ARG A 315 -17.51 13.29 -13.63
CA ARG A 315 -17.04 14.42 -12.81
C ARG A 315 -16.95 15.67 -13.68
#